data_AF-A0A137QCX3-F1
#
_entry.id   AF-A0A137QCX3-F1
#
_cell.length_a   1.000
_cell.length_b   1.000
_cell.length_c   1.000
_cell.angle_alpha   90.00
_cell.angle_beta   90.00
_cell.angle_gamma   90.00
#
_symmetry.space_group_name_H-M   'P 1'
#
loop_
_entity.id
_entity.type
_entity.pdbx_description
1 polymer ?
#
loop_
_entity_poly.entity_id
_entity_poly.type
_entity_poly.pdbx_seq_one_letter_code
_entity_poly.pdbx_strand_id
1 'polypeptide(L)'
;MLHHHLGHISLLAAKKLIHDGLVTGLRLESNLLTDFFCESYTYAKAIQLPILKERGGEQVKAVEDEIHLDVWGPTKTPTKQGQLYYVTFTDNYSRWTHIEFLEKKLEVFSAYKSFEIWCENQFSI
;
A
#
# COMPACT_ATOMS: atom_id res chain seq x y z
N MET A 1 2.67 22.27 26.46
CA MET A 1 3.92 23.04 26.29
C MET A 1 5.12 22.12 26.01
N LEU A 2 5.65 21.34 26.97
CA LEU A 2 6.81 20.45 26.77
C LEU A 2 6.63 19.43 25.62
N HIS A 3 5.42 18.86 25.51
CA HIS A 3 5.01 18.00 24.41
C HIS A 3 5.35 18.58 23.03
N HIS A 4 4.96 19.83 22.75
CA HIS A 4 5.24 20.50 21.47
C HIS A 4 6.73 20.83 21.29
N HIS A 5 7.40 21.33 22.33
CA HIS A 5 8.81 21.74 22.25
C HIS A 5 9.74 20.57 21.93
N LEU A 6 9.38 19.35 22.33
CA LEU A 6 10.14 18.14 22.06
C LEU A 6 9.58 17.34 20.88
N GLY A 7 8.84 17.98 19.97
CA GLY A 7 8.37 17.35 18.73
C GLY A 7 7.21 16.37 18.95
N HIS A 8 6.22 16.78 19.73
CA HIS A 8 5.01 16.01 20.01
C HIS A 8 5.26 14.65 20.68
N ILE A 9 6.27 14.53 21.55
CA ILE A 9 6.55 13.29 22.30
C ILE A 9 5.35 12.82 23.14
N SER A 10 5.18 11.52 23.40
CA SER A 10 4.05 11.07 24.22
C SER A 10 4.01 11.77 25.59
N LEU A 11 2.81 12.04 26.12
CA LEU A 11 2.71 12.63 27.46
C LEU A 11 3.39 11.78 28.53
N LEU A 12 3.36 10.45 28.37
CA LEU A 12 4.08 9.54 29.25
C LEU A 12 5.59 9.75 29.18
N ALA A 13 6.15 9.96 27.99
CA ALA A 13 7.56 10.29 27.83
C ALA A 13 7.88 11.65 28.47
N ALA A 14 7.05 12.68 28.22
CA ALA A 14 7.23 14.00 28.82
C ALA A 14 7.20 13.95 30.36
N LYS A 15 6.30 13.17 30.96
CA LYS A 15 6.25 12.92 32.41
C LYS A 15 7.50 12.22 32.91
N LYS A 16 7.93 11.17 32.22
CA LYS A 16 9.12 10.41 32.58
C LYS A 16 10.35 11.31 32.59
N LEU A 17 10.50 12.21 31.62
CA LEU A 17 11.60 13.19 31.59
C LEU A 17 11.60 14.13 32.81
N ILE A 18 10.43 14.57 33.26
CA ILE A 18 10.31 15.43 34.45
C ILE A 18 10.60 14.62 35.73
N HIS A 19 10.02 13.42 35.83
CA HIS A 19 10.21 12.52 36.98
C HIS A 19 11.68 12.10 37.14
N ASP A 20 12.35 11.73 36.05
CA ASP A 20 13.73 11.28 36.05
C ASP A 20 14.73 12.45 36.19
N GLY A 21 14.25 13.69 36.40
CA GLY A 21 15.07 14.87 36.60
C GLY A 21 15.80 15.37 35.35
N LEU A 22 15.48 14.82 34.17
CA LEU A 22 16.06 15.21 32.88
C LEU A 22 15.52 16.57 32.38
N VAL A 23 14.34 16.96 32.86
CA VAL A 23 13.77 18.30 32.67
C VAL A 23 13.47 18.90 34.04
N THR A 24 14.16 19.99 34.38
CA THR A 24 14.01 20.69 35.66
C THR A 24 13.15 21.94 35.51
N GLY A 25 12.66 22.48 36.64
CA GLY A 25 11.89 23.73 36.66
C GLY A 25 10.41 23.61 36.27
N LEU A 26 9.92 22.41 35.98
CA LEU A 26 8.51 22.14 35.68
C LEU A 26 7.85 21.32 36.80
N ARG A 27 6.61 21.68 37.18
CA ARG A 27 5.76 20.90 38.08
C ARG A 27 4.60 20.30 37.28
N LEU A 28 4.37 19.00 37.44
CA LEU A 28 3.25 18.31 36.80
C LEU A 28 1.97 18.56 37.61
N GLU A 29 0.96 19.16 36.99
CA GLU A 29 -0.38 19.24 37.58
C GLU A 29 -1.13 17.93 37.32
N SER A 30 -1.62 17.31 38.39
CA SER A 30 -2.22 15.97 38.38
C SER A 30 -3.52 15.87 37.57
N ASN A 31 -4.20 16.99 37.31
CA ASN A 31 -5.57 17.02 36.78
C ASN A 31 -5.66 17.20 35.26
N LEU A 32 -4.54 17.40 34.56
CA LEU A 32 -4.50 17.66 33.11
C LEU A 32 -4.42 16.39 32.24
N LEU A 33 -4.55 15.21 32.85
CA LEU A 33 -4.07 13.96 32.26
C LEU A 33 -5.10 13.15 31.50
N THR A 34 -6.37 13.47 31.63
CA THR A 34 -7.46 12.70 31.02
C THR A 34 -7.95 13.26 29.68
N ASP A 35 -7.69 14.55 29.38
CA ASP A 35 -8.24 15.23 28.19
C ASP A 35 -7.19 15.73 27.17
N PHE A 36 -5.93 15.33 27.29
CA PHE A 36 -4.91 15.78 26.34
C PHE A 36 -4.92 14.96 25.04
N PHE A 37 -5.50 15.54 23.99
CA PHE A 37 -5.42 15.04 22.63
C PHE A 37 -4.46 15.89 21.80
N CYS A 38 -3.58 15.24 21.03
CA CYS A 38 -2.75 15.91 20.03
C CYS A 38 -2.85 15.17 18.71
N GLU A 39 -3.38 15.86 17.70
CA GLU A 39 -3.52 15.34 16.33
C GLU A 39 -2.17 14.93 15.74
N SER A 40 -1.17 15.82 15.80
CA SER A 40 0.15 15.58 15.20
C SER A 40 0.84 14.34 15.78
N TYR A 41 0.78 14.14 17.10
CA TYR A 41 1.27 12.91 17.73
C TYR A 41 0.48 11.68 17.27
N THR A 42 -0.85 11.79 17.23
CA THR A 42 -1.74 10.67 16.87
C THR A 42 -1.48 10.20 15.44
N TYR A 43 -1.39 11.11 14.48
CA TYR A 43 -1.09 10.78 13.09
C TYR A 43 0.34 10.27 12.91
N ALA A 44 1.32 10.88 13.59
CA ALA A 44 2.72 10.43 13.50
C ALA A 44 2.98 9.06 14.14
N LYS A 45 2.16 8.66 15.11
CA LYS A 45 2.24 7.35 15.81
C LYS A 45 1.20 6.34 15.32
N ALA A 46 0.35 6.72 14.38
CA ALA A 46 -0.57 5.78 13.76
C ALA A 46 0.25 4.64 13.14
N ILE A 47 -0.03 3.42 13.56
CA ILE A 47 0.53 2.22 12.97
C ILE A 47 -0.47 1.66 11.98
N GLN A 48 0.03 1.13 10.86
CA GLN A 48 -0.80 0.32 9.99
C GLN A 48 -1.27 -0.91 10.78
N LEU A 49 -2.57 -1.22 10.70
CA LEU A 49 -3.10 -2.45 11.27
C LEU A 49 -2.40 -3.66 10.64
N PRO A 50 -2.23 -4.78 11.38
CA PRO A 50 -1.64 -5.98 10.81
C PRO A 50 -2.38 -6.41 9.55
N ILE A 51 -1.64 -6.65 8.47
CA ILE A 51 -2.19 -7.26 7.27
C ILE A 51 -2.48 -8.71 7.61
N LEU A 52 -3.72 -9.16 7.35
CA LEU A 52 -4.13 -10.55 7.57
C LEU A 52 -3.24 -11.48 6.74
N LYS A 53 -2.78 -12.58 7.37
CA LYS A 53 -1.94 -13.58 6.69
C LYS A 53 -2.71 -14.42 5.68
N GLU A 54 -4.01 -14.55 5.90
CA GLU A 54 -4.92 -15.32 5.07
C GLU A 54 -5.87 -14.37 4.36
N ARG A 55 -6.21 -14.71 3.12
CA ARG A 55 -7.23 -13.99 2.37
C ARG A 55 -8.58 -14.20 3.06
N GLY A 56 -9.23 -13.11 3.47
CA GLY A 56 -10.65 -13.14 3.84
C GLY A 56 -11.54 -13.02 2.60
N GLY A 57 -12.72 -13.63 2.63
CA GLY A 57 -13.73 -13.54 1.56
C GLY A 57 -13.84 -14.80 0.68
N GLU A 58 -14.76 -14.76 -0.29
CA GLU A 58 -14.97 -15.87 -1.22
C GLU A 58 -13.76 -16.07 -2.15
N GLN A 59 -13.46 -17.33 -2.43
CA GLN A 59 -12.45 -17.70 -3.42
C GLN A 59 -13.06 -17.69 -4.82
N VAL A 60 -12.22 -17.34 -5.81
CA VAL A 60 -12.55 -17.50 -7.23
C VAL A 60 -12.80 -18.98 -7.55
N LYS A 61 -13.77 -19.25 -8.42
CA LYS A 61 -14.30 -20.59 -8.67
C LYS A 61 -13.90 -21.12 -10.05
N ALA A 62 -13.59 -20.23 -10.99
CA ALA A 62 -13.18 -20.54 -12.34
C ALA A 62 -12.10 -19.57 -12.86
N VAL A 63 -11.49 -19.95 -13.98
CA VAL A 63 -10.63 -19.07 -14.79
C VAL A 63 -11.46 -17.86 -15.25
N GLU A 64 -10.85 -16.67 -15.31
CA GLU A 64 -11.46 -15.39 -15.69
C GLU A 64 -12.44 -14.78 -14.69
N ASP A 65 -12.76 -15.45 -13.57
CA ASP A 65 -13.57 -14.85 -12.49
C ASP A 65 -12.94 -13.57 -11.93
N GLU A 66 -11.60 -13.53 -11.85
CA GLU A 66 -10.84 -12.38 -11.37
C GLU A 66 -9.47 -12.34 -12.03
N ILE A 67 -9.21 -11.27 -12.78
CA ILE A 67 -7.92 -11.03 -13.46
C ILE A 67 -7.30 -9.77 -12.88
N HIS A 68 -6.07 -9.91 -12.39
CA HIS A 68 -5.26 -8.79 -11.93
C HIS A 68 -4.42 -8.27 -13.08
N LEU A 69 -4.58 -6.98 -13.36
CA LEU A 69 -3.83 -6.27 -14.39
C LEU A 69 -2.81 -5.34 -13.73
N ASP A 70 -1.55 -5.43 -14.13
CA ASP A 70 -0.51 -4.47 -13.75
C ASP A 70 0.23 -3.96 -14.99
N VAL A 71 0.62 -2.69 -14.97
CA VAL A 71 1.34 -2.05 -16.08
C VAL A 71 2.67 -1.54 -15.58
N TRP A 72 3.74 -2.09 -16.15
CA TRP A 72 5.09 -1.70 -15.83
C TRP A 72 5.70 -0.83 -16.93
N GLY A 73 6.46 0.21 -16.53
CA GLY A 73 7.18 1.10 -17.43
C GLY A 73 6.88 2.60 -17.18
N PRO A 74 7.57 3.52 -17.90
CA PRO A 74 8.54 3.25 -18.97
C PRO A 74 9.86 2.68 -18.45
N THR A 75 10.46 1.77 -19.21
CA THR A 75 11.81 1.27 -18.93
C THR A 75 12.89 2.27 -19.34
N LYS A 76 14.07 2.14 -18.73
CA LYS A 76 15.26 2.90 -19.18
C LYS A 76 15.82 2.37 -20.51
N THR A 77 15.71 1.07 -20.72
CA THR A 77 16.24 0.38 -21.90
C THR A 77 15.08 -0.31 -22.62
N PRO A 78 14.83 0.00 -23.91
CA PRO A 78 13.78 -0.65 -24.65
C PRO A 78 14.10 -2.12 -24.91
N THR A 79 13.06 -2.91 -25.21
CA THR A 79 13.25 -4.26 -25.77
C THR A 79 13.94 -4.18 -27.14
N LYS A 80 14.33 -5.33 -27.70
CA LYS A 80 14.87 -5.38 -29.08
C LYS A 80 13.92 -4.80 -30.13
N GLN A 81 12.62 -4.74 -29.82
CA GLN A 81 11.57 -4.24 -30.69
C GLN A 81 11.16 -2.80 -30.34
N GLY A 82 11.85 -2.12 -29.42
CA GLY A 82 11.57 -0.72 -29.08
C GLY A 82 10.51 -0.50 -27.99
N GLN A 83 9.95 -1.56 -27.40
CA GLN A 83 8.91 -1.44 -26.39
C GLN A 83 9.49 -0.96 -25.05
N LEU A 84 8.76 -0.08 -24.37
CA LEU A 84 9.15 0.55 -23.10
C LEU A 84 8.22 0.17 -21.95
N TYR A 85 7.14 -0.55 -22.24
CA TYR A 85 6.15 -0.96 -21.26
C TYR A 85 5.84 -2.45 -21.45
N TYR A 86 5.28 -3.06 -20.41
CA TYR A 86 4.51 -4.29 -20.56
C TYR A 86 3.31 -4.26 -19.63
N VAL A 87 2.28 -5.00 -19.99
CA VAL A 87 1.13 -5.28 -19.14
C VAL A 87 1.13 -6.75 -18.79
N THR A 88 0.84 -7.07 -17.52
CA THR A 88 0.64 -8.45 -17.05
C THR A 88 -0.83 -8.67 -16.74
N PHE A 89 -1.38 -9.77 -17.21
CA PHE A 89 -2.72 -10.23 -16.88
C PHE A 89 -2.60 -11.53 -16.09
N THR A 90 -2.83 -11.50 -14.78
CA THR A 90 -2.73 -12.66 -13.89
C THR A 90 -4.11 -13.14 -13.49
N ASP A 91 -4.46 -14.35 -13.89
CA ASP A 91 -5.69 -15.01 -13.48
C ASP A 91 -5.58 -15.51 -12.04
N ASN A 92 -6.50 -15.12 -11.17
CA ASN A 92 -6.42 -15.43 -9.75
C ASN A 92 -6.68 -16.93 -9.45
N TYR A 93 -7.43 -17.62 -10.33
CA TYR A 93 -7.76 -19.04 -10.15
C TYR A 93 -6.62 -19.96 -10.57
N SER A 94 -6.20 -19.89 -11.83
CA SER A 94 -5.15 -20.72 -12.42
C SER A 94 -3.74 -20.28 -12.03
N ARG A 95 -3.58 -19.05 -11.50
CA ARG A 95 -2.28 -18.40 -11.25
C ARG A 95 -1.45 -18.17 -12.51
N TRP A 96 -2.01 -18.39 -13.69
CA TRP A 96 -1.32 -18.15 -14.94
C TRP A 96 -1.24 -16.65 -15.22
N THR A 97 -0.13 -16.22 -15.83
CA THR A 97 0.11 -14.80 -16.15
C THR A 97 0.48 -14.66 -17.62
N HIS A 98 -0.31 -13.86 -18.35
CA HIS A 98 0.03 -13.39 -19.67
C HIS A 98 0.84 -12.10 -19.60
N ILE A 99 1.78 -11.90 -20.52
CA ILE A 99 2.56 -10.67 -20.62
C ILE A 99 2.51 -10.17 -22.06
N GLU A 100 2.14 -8.91 -22.25
CA GLU A 100 2.17 -8.24 -23.54
C GLU A 100 3.06 -6.99 -23.48
N PHE A 101 3.98 -6.86 -24.43
CA PHE A 101 4.92 -5.74 -24.51
C PHE A 101 4.35 -4.60 -25.34
N LEU A 102 4.47 -3.37 -24.84
CA LEU A 102 3.84 -2.17 -25.41
C LEU A 102 4.88 -1.09 -25.69
N GLU A 103 4.70 -0.37 -26.79
CA GLU A 103 5.50 0.83 -27.09
C GLU A 103 5.04 2.01 -26.25
N LYS A 104 3.72 2.13 -26.05
CA LYS A 104 3.09 3.24 -25.31
C LYS A 104 2.13 2.71 -24.26
N LYS A 105 2.09 3.36 -23.10
CA LYS A 105 1.13 3.04 -22.02
C LYS A 105 -0.35 3.08 -22.47
N LEU A 106 -0.67 3.86 -23.50
CA LEU A 106 -2.04 3.97 -24.03
C LEU A 106 -2.52 2.67 -24.72
N GLU A 107 -1.62 1.76 -25.07
CA GLU A 107 -1.93 0.50 -25.76
C GLU A 107 -2.52 -0.57 -24.82
N VAL A 108 -2.53 -0.35 -23.50
CA VAL A 108 -3.00 -1.30 -22.48
C VAL A 108 -4.44 -1.78 -22.75
N PHE A 109 -5.33 -0.90 -23.19
CA PHE A 109 -6.71 -1.30 -23.47
C PHE A 109 -6.82 -2.19 -24.72
N SER A 110 -6.00 -1.94 -25.73
CA SER A 110 -5.94 -2.80 -26.92
C SER A 110 -5.39 -4.18 -26.56
N ALA A 111 -4.32 -4.22 -25.74
CA ALA A 111 -3.74 -5.44 -25.20
C ALA A 111 -4.77 -6.27 -24.40
N TYR A 112 -5.57 -5.60 -23.56
CA TYR A 112 -6.65 -6.27 -22.81
C TYR A 112 -7.66 -6.96 -23.74
N LYS A 113 -8.10 -6.30 -24.82
CA LYS A 113 -9.02 -6.92 -25.79
C LYS A 113 -8.40 -8.12 -26.49
N SER A 114 -7.13 -8.03 -26.85
CA SER A 114 -6.40 -9.15 -27.45
C SER A 114 -6.28 -10.33 -26.48
N PHE A 115 -6.04 -10.03 -25.21
CA PHE A 115 -6.01 -11.01 -24.13
C PHE A 115 -7.38 -11.66 -23.88
N GLU A 116 -8.47 -10.89 -23.84
CA GLU A 116 -9.85 -11.41 -23.71
C GLU A 116 -10.19 -12.41 -24.84
N ILE A 117 -9.90 -12.05 -26.08
CA ILE A 117 -10.08 -12.95 -27.24
C ILE A 117 -9.21 -14.20 -27.11
N TRP A 118 -7.96 -14.06 -26.64
CA TRP A 118 -7.07 -15.21 -26.42
C TRP A 118 -7.64 -16.16 -25.36
N CYS A 119 -8.18 -15.61 -24.27
CA CYS A 119 -8.83 -16.33 -23.18
C CYS A 119 -10.03 -17.16 -23.68
N GLU A 120 -10.97 -16.55 -24.39
CA GLU A 120 -12.12 -17.22 -25.02
C GLU A 120 -11.67 -18.43 -25.87
N ASN A 121 -10.62 -18.23 -26.68
CA ASN A 121 -10.10 -19.29 -27.55
C ASN A 121 -9.39 -20.43 -26.80
N GLN A 122 -8.75 -20.15 -25.67
CA GLN A 122 -8.03 -21.18 -24.90
C GLN A 122 -8.95 -21.99 -24.00
N PHE A 123 -9.87 -21.32 -23.32
CA PHE A 123 -10.72 -21.95 -22.31
C PHE A 123 -12.08 -22.38 -22.85
N SER A 124 -12.39 -22.05 -24.13
CA SER A 124 -13.60 -22.48 -24.84
C SER A 124 -14.89 -22.14 -24.08
N ILE A 125 -14.92 -20.94 -23.51
CA ILE A 125 -16.09 -20.36 -22.84
C ILE A 125 -16.82 -19.46 -23.83
#